data_AF-A0AAP0HRZ0-F1
#
_entry.id   AF-A0AAP0HRZ0-F1
#
_cell.length_a   1.000
_cell.length_b   1.000
_cell.length_c   1.000
_cell.angle_alpha   90.00
_cell.angle_beta   90.00
_cell.angle_gamma   90.00
#
_symmetry.space_group_name_H-M   'P 1'
#
loop_
_entity.id
_entity.type
_entity.pdbx_description
1 polymer ?
#
loop_
_entity_poly.entity_id
_entity_poly.type
_entity_poly.pdbx_seq_one_letter_code
_entity_poly.pdbx_strand_id
1 'polypeptide(L)' 'MRQRRWLELLKDYDFAIEYQPGKANVVADALSRKGPNSETVACKMTHEFGLLEAAAAMSLSEVPDTAEAHI' A
#
# COMPACT_ATOMS: atom_id res chain seq x y z
N MET A 1 6.65 -2.18 32.45
CA MET A 1 6.16 -3.51 32.00
C MET A 1 5.97 -3.65 30.48
N ARG A 2 6.62 -2.84 29.61
CA ARG A 2 6.49 -3.00 28.14
C ARG A 2 7.55 -3.92 27.52
N GLN A 3 8.80 -3.89 28.03
CA GLN A 3 9.90 -4.71 27.51
C GLN A 3 9.61 -6.22 27.55
N ARG A 4 8.99 -6.71 28.64
CA ARG A 4 8.64 -8.14 28.77
C ARG A 4 7.65 -8.60 27.70
N ARG A 5 6.63 -7.79 27.40
CA ARG A 5 5.68 -8.06 26.30
C ARG A 5 6.36 -8.10 24.93
N TRP A 6 7.34 -7.22 24.70
CA TRP A 6 8.11 -7.22 23.46
C TRP A 6 9.00 -8.45 23.33
N LEU A 7 9.63 -8.91 24.41
CA LEU A 7 10.43 -10.14 24.41
C LEU A 7 9.57 -11.38 24.12
N GLU A 8 8.36 -11.45 24.68
CA GLU A 8 7.42 -12.53 24.40
C GLU A 8 6.98 -12.59 22.93
N LEU A 9 6.93 -11.45 22.23
CA LEU A 9 6.59 -11.37 20.81
C LEU A 9 7.80 -11.68 19.90
N LEU A 10 8.98 -11.22 20.28
CA LEU A 10 10.18 -11.37 19.47
C LEU A 10 10.72 -12.80 19.48
N LYS A 11 10.46 -13.59 20.53
CA LYS A 11 10.97 -14.97 20.68
C LYS A 11 10.65 -15.91 19.50
N ASP A 12 9.58 -15.64 18.77
CA ASP A 12 9.10 -16.48 17.68
C ASP A 12 9.77 -16.12 16.33
N TYR A 13 10.58 -15.05 16.32
CA TYR A 13 11.34 -14.62 15.15
C TYR A 13 12.81 -15.02 15.32
N ASP A 14 13.46 -15.38 14.22
CA ASP A 14 14.91 -15.52 14.17
C ASP A 14 15.53 -14.14 13.90
N PHE A 15 16.14 -13.54 14.94
CA PHE A 15 16.77 -12.23 14.85
C PHE A 15 18.02 -12.14 15.72
N ALA A 16 18.98 -11.32 15.28
CA ALA A 16 20.15 -10.95 16.06
C ALA A 16 20.04 -9.48 16.49
N ILE A 17 20.47 -9.18 17.72
CA ILE A 17 20.54 -7.81 18.21
C ILE A 17 21.91 -7.25 17.82
N GLU A 18 21.93 -6.40 16.80
CA GLU A 18 23.14 -5.75 16.32
C GLU A 18 23.09 -4.24 16.57
N TYR A 19 24.21 -3.68 17.06
CA TYR A 19 24.33 -2.23 17.21
C TYR A 19 24.61 -1.58 15.85
N GLN A 20 23.71 -0.71 15.42
CA GLN A 20 23.91 0.09 14.20
C GLN A 20 24.30 1.53 14.57
N PRO A 21 25.49 2.01 14.15
CA PRO A 21 25.89 3.38 14.38
C PRO A 21 24.98 4.35 13.60
N GLY A 22 24.76 5.55 14.12
CA GLY A 22 23.75 6.49 13.58
C GLY A 22 23.87 6.81 12.08
N LYS A 23 25.07 6.75 11.49
CA LYS A 23 25.29 6.94 10.05
C LYS A 23 24.73 5.80 9.19
N ALA A 24 24.60 4.59 9.73
CA ALA A 24 23.94 3.46 9.05
C ALA A 24 22.40 3.53 9.17
N ASN A 25 21.89 4.28 10.15
CA ASN A 25 20.46 4.42 10.40
C ASN A 25 19.76 5.45 9.51
N VAL A 26 20.45 5.99 8.48
CA VAL A 26 19.93 7.08 7.63
C VAL A 26 18.65 6.67 6.92
N VAL A 27 18.53 5.41 6.47
CA VAL A 27 17.32 4.92 5.80
C VAL A 27 16.15 4.82 6.77
N ALA A 28 16.35 4.20 7.94
CA ALA A 28 15.27 4.06 8.93
C ALA A 28 14.85 5.43 9.51
N ASP A 29 15.80 6.33 9.74
CA ASP A 29 15.54 7.70 10.18
C ASP A 29 14.78 8.50 9.11
N ALA A 30 15.16 8.41 7.83
CA ALA A 30 14.44 9.06 6.73
C ALA A 30 13.00 8.53 6.57
N LEU A 31 12.80 7.23 6.76
CA LEU A 31 11.47 6.61 6.72
C LEU A 31 10.63 6.95 7.95
N SER A 32 11.24 6.99 9.14
CA SER A 32 10.55 7.33 10.38
C SER A 32 10.11 8.80 10.44
N ARG A 33 10.76 9.69 9.69
CA ARG A 33 10.41 11.12 9.59
C ARG A 33 9.16 11.37 8.74
N LYS A 34 8.64 10.37 8.01
CA LYS A 34 7.31 10.49 7.37
C LYS A 34 6.25 10.46 8.47
N GLY A 35 5.81 11.64 8.89
CA GLY A 35 4.68 11.78 9.79
C GLY A 35 3.37 11.21 9.19
N PRO A 36 2.35 10.96 10.02
CA PRO A 36 1.04 10.45 9.59
C PRO A 36 0.33 11.35 8.55
N ASN A 37 0.85 12.55 8.31
CA ASN A 37 0.31 13.55 7.39
C ASN A 37 1.03 13.54 6.04
N SER A 38 2.00 12.63 5.81
CA SER A 38 2.65 12.39 4.52
C SER A 38 1.82 11.43 3.64
N GLU A 39 0.49 11.51 3.73
CA GLU A 39 -0.44 10.91 2.78
C GLU A 39 -0.47 11.78 1.53
N THR A 40 0.38 11.52 0.54
CA THR A 40 0.18 12.22 -0.75
C THR A 40 0.58 11.43 -1.98
N VAL A 41 1.26 10.29 -1.84
CA VAL A 41 1.50 9.40 -2.98
C VAL A 41 0.87 8.03 -2.74
N ALA A 42 1.24 7.29 -1.69
CA ALA A 42 0.71 5.95 -1.46
C ALA A 42 -0.84 5.88 -1.29
N CYS A 43 -1.42 6.74 -0.45
CA CYS A 43 -2.88 6.81 -0.24
C CYS A 43 -3.64 7.28 -1.51
N LYS A 44 -3.03 8.16 -2.31
CA LYS A 44 -3.62 8.59 -3.60
C LYS A 44 -3.56 7.48 -4.66
N MET A 45 -2.46 6.72 -4.71
CA MET A 45 -2.31 5.58 -5.63
C MET A 45 -3.34 4.48 -5.36
N THR A 46 -3.65 4.20 -4.09
CA THR A 46 -4.69 3.22 -3.73
C THR A 46 -6.10 3.71 -4.05
N HIS A 47 -6.34 5.02 -4.03
CA HIS A 47 -7.64 5.61 -4.39
C HIS A 47 -7.85 5.65 -5.92
N GLU A 48 -6.82 5.92 -6.71
CA GLU A 48 -6.91 5.93 -8.18
C GLU A 48 -7.08 4.52 -8.79
N PHE A 49 -6.57 3.47 -8.15
CA PHE A 49 -6.74 2.09 -8.63
C PHE A 49 -8.21 1.66 -8.69
N GLY A 50 -9.03 2.05 -7.70
CA GLY A 50 -10.46 1.78 -7.70
C GLY A 50 -11.24 2.55 -8.77
N LEU A 51 -10.76 3.72 -9.19
CA LEU A 51 -11.36 4.49 -10.28
C LEU A 51 -11.11 3.83 -11.65
N LEU A 52 -9.93 3.22 -11.85
CA LEU A 52 -9.61 2.46 -13.07
C LEU A 52 -10.47 1.21 -13.19
N GLU A 53 -10.69 0.48 -12.09
CA GLU A 53 -11.55 -0.69 -12.04
C GLU A 53 -13.03 -0.34 -12.28
N ALA A 54 -13.51 0.75 -11.65
CA ALA A 54 -14.87 1.25 -11.87
C ALA A 54 -15.09 1.74 -13.31
N ALA A 55 -14.10 2.40 -13.93
CA ALA A 55 -14.18 2.85 -15.32
C ALA A 55 -14.22 1.66 -16.31
N ALA A 56 -13.48 0.58 -16.02
CA ALA A 56 -13.52 -0.65 -16.83
C ALA A 56 -14.87 -1.40 -16.69
N ALA A 57 -15.51 -1.35 -15.52
CA ALA A 57 -16.83 -1.94 -15.30
C ALA A 57 -17.96 -1.16 -16.01
N MET A 58 -17.78 0.15 -16.23
CA MET A 58 -18.78 1.02 -16.80
C MET A 58 -18.86 0.95 -18.35
N SER A 59 -17.90 0.29 -19.00
CA SER A 59 -17.88 0.13 -20.47
C SER A 59 -18.56 -1.16 -20.98
N LEU A 60 -19.37 -1.84 -20.17
CA LEU A 60 -20.10 -3.07 -20.57
C LEU A 60 -21.63 -2.95 -20.48
N SER A 61 -22.20 -1.85 -20.95
CA SER A 61 -23.56 -1.90 -21.52
C SER A 61 -23.42 -1.93 -23.03
N GLU A 62 -23.35 -3.14 -23.58
CA GLU A 62 -23.35 -3.37 -25.02
C GLU A 62 -24.55 -2.65 -25.66
N VAL A 63 -24.27 -1.75 -26.60
CA VAL A 63 -25.30 -1.18 -27.46
C VAL A 63 -25.82 -2.32 -28.33
N PRO A 64 -27.12 -2.65 -28.30
CA PRO A 64 -27.65 -3.72 -29.13
C PRO A 64 -27.42 -3.36 -30.60
N ASP A 65 -26.80 -4.31 -31.30
CA ASP A 65 -26.34 -4.24 -32.67
C ASP A 65 -27.47 -3.74 -33.59
N THR A 66 -27.26 -2.58 -34.21
CA THR A 66 -28.18 -2.04 -35.22
C THR A 66 -27.79 -2.60 -36.57
N ALA A 67 -28.10 -3.86 -36.83
CA ALA A 67 -27.91 -4.46 -38.15
C ALA A 67 -28.85 -5.65 -38.39
N GLU A 68 -30.16 -5.38 -38.53
CA GLU A 68 -31.02 -6.19 -39.41
C GLU A 68 -31.27 -5.35 -40.66
N ALA A 69 -30.45 -5.59 -41.67
CA ALA A 69 -30.59 -5.08 -43.03
C ALA A 69 -31.47 -6.04 -43.85
N HIS A 70 -32.23 -5.48 -44.80
CA HIS A 70 -32.95 -6.12 -45.91
C HIS A 70 -34.32 -6.75 -45.60
N ILE A 71 -35.41 -6.08 -46.03
CA ILE A 71 -36.17 -6.33 -47.29
C ILE A 71 -37.06 -5.10 -47.56
#